data_AF-A0A4Z1E9S2-F1
#
_entry.id   AF-A0A4Z1E9S2-F1
#
_cell.length_a   1.000
_cell.length_b   1.000
_cell.length_c   1.000
_cell.angle_alpha   90.00
_cell.angle_beta   90.00
_cell.angle_gamma   90.00
#
_symmetry.space_group_name_H-M   'P 1'
#
loop_
_entity.id
_entity.type
_entity.pdbx_description
1 polymer ?
#
loop_
_entity_poly.entity_id
_entity_poly.type
_entity_poly.pdbx_seq_one_letter_code
_entity_poly.pdbx_strand_id
1 'polypeptide(L)'
;MAAQRRGEDPLNIEISNITADLPPLSALFMIYFDIKAGYTIGWKRSLPGIELDGVVEYRSLPSGLHTVEEDLIYFTHDNYAGLSAFVNAPADTGSRNARMIAVGVMVPLSYGRLGRSWKHAESLKDLASELILDESKTERLERFWESNKGDDLGKSRDTDSLLDSPSSARYKARNTPPKAKGHNRDRSASDGTALIPPGHTLSVYHPAWSLPRLLDTFGPMIFPIHRAALLRKRILISAHAPVHETCDFVYDISILSNIPLAVSDLLEPTAPPQRLRPLFSIGVHDIPLLEDDLNASKQRAACEDIVQTEGRDEPGCGWIACTTDSILATKTHLYDVLITMPPPHASTSTAKVWPKIELSPGGIEVKATQRDLRRYKALRWGLSRTPQPASPDISTSRRASTTSYLEQFPPPTALDTSTATLPPRDDPNLDISDTDSIIEPVSWAALAYSGFIWWASAGEQRLHSQEEWEADSALLSSPHTPNPFPTPLGFNASGMMTAETEMGIIAYFHRFTTQILTCLSDIIDASDSDDEREDDQIHSHSSSSLLINRGNRNNSGGGGRGGDATDNSSLEEEEEGDGLSCVYVSSADMERMGLDVWSAGDYTFVEGIVREYFGRKAKIEGRGVDICGVRIC
;
A
#
# COMPACT_ATOMS: atom_id res chain seq x y z
N MET A 1 -47.78 45.83 -25.18
CA MET A 1 -47.12 45.03 -26.23
C MET A 1 -46.59 43.77 -25.59
N ALA A 2 -46.89 42.63 -26.22
CA ALA A 2 -46.64 41.29 -25.75
C ALA A 2 -45.16 40.89 -25.82
N ALA A 3 -44.73 40.01 -24.92
CA ALA A 3 -43.69 39.03 -25.20
C ALA A 3 -43.92 37.81 -24.30
N GLN A 4 -44.61 36.85 -24.89
CA GLN A 4 -44.95 35.53 -24.40
C GLN A 4 -43.66 34.69 -24.30
N ARG A 5 -43.24 34.31 -23.09
CA ARG A 5 -42.20 33.28 -22.93
C ARG A 5 -42.89 31.92 -22.84
N ARG A 6 -42.56 31.07 -23.82
CA ARG A 6 -42.97 29.68 -23.97
C ARG A 6 -42.65 28.89 -22.70
N GLY A 7 -43.58 28.03 -22.30
CA GLY A 7 -43.31 26.97 -21.33
C GLY A 7 -42.32 25.96 -21.92
N GLU A 8 -41.31 25.64 -21.13
CA GLU A 8 -40.58 24.37 -21.25
C GLU A 8 -41.25 23.40 -20.29
N ASP A 9 -41.71 22.28 -20.83
CA ASP A 9 -42.28 21.17 -20.06
C ASP A 9 -41.22 20.63 -19.08
N PRO A 10 -41.59 20.27 -17.84
CA PRO A 10 -40.65 19.58 -16.96
C PRO A 10 -40.33 18.22 -17.60
N LEU A 11 -39.05 18.02 -17.92
CA LEU A 11 -38.50 16.71 -18.26
C LEU A 11 -38.79 15.76 -17.10
N ASN A 12 -39.85 14.96 -17.25
CA ASN A 12 -40.09 13.79 -16.43
C ASN A 12 -38.91 12.84 -16.66
N ILE A 13 -37.93 12.89 -15.76
CA ILE A 13 -36.97 11.81 -15.60
C ILE A 13 -37.78 10.66 -15.02
N GLU A 14 -38.13 9.69 -15.85
CA GLU A 14 -38.61 8.39 -15.38
C GLU A 14 -37.52 7.83 -14.46
N ILE A 15 -37.81 7.81 -13.16
CA ILE A 15 -37.02 7.11 -12.16
C ILE A 15 -37.32 5.63 -12.39
N SER A 16 -36.69 5.04 -13.40
CA SER A 16 -36.54 3.59 -13.49
C SER A 16 -35.83 3.12 -12.23
N ASN A 17 -36.48 2.20 -11.50
CA ASN A 17 -36.02 1.59 -10.26
C ASN A 17 -34.50 1.41 -10.22
N ILE A 18 -33.87 2.02 -9.21
CA ILE A 18 -32.45 1.84 -8.88
C ILE A 18 -32.30 0.41 -8.33
N THR A 19 -32.19 -0.58 -9.21
CA THR A 19 -31.50 -1.83 -8.87
C THR A 19 -30.04 -1.47 -8.68
N ALA A 20 -29.50 -1.71 -7.48
CA ALA A 20 -28.11 -1.43 -7.16
C ALA A 20 -27.19 -1.91 -8.29
N ASP A 21 -26.28 -1.04 -8.73
CA ASP A 21 -25.38 -1.23 -9.88
C ASP A 21 -24.40 -2.39 -9.63
N LEU A 22 -24.87 -3.62 -9.84
CA LEU A 22 -24.13 -4.87 -9.71
C LEU A 22 -23.23 -5.09 -10.94
N PRO A 23 -21.98 -5.54 -10.76
CA PRO A 23 -21.11 -5.81 -11.90
C PRO A 23 -21.65 -6.98 -12.74
N PRO A 24 -21.58 -6.91 -14.07
CA PRO A 24 -22.14 -7.93 -14.93
C PRO A 24 -21.39 -9.25 -14.80
N LEU A 25 -22.15 -10.35 -14.74
CA LEU A 25 -21.61 -11.70 -14.63
C LEU A 25 -21.11 -12.21 -15.98
N SER A 26 -19.92 -12.77 -15.95
CA SER A 26 -19.33 -13.54 -17.05
C SER A 26 -19.52 -15.04 -16.88
N ALA A 27 -19.59 -15.51 -15.63
CA ALA A 27 -20.01 -16.88 -15.31
C ALA A 27 -20.69 -16.95 -13.94
N LEU A 28 -21.52 -17.97 -13.76
CA LEU A 28 -22.11 -18.39 -12.48
C LEU A 28 -22.05 -19.91 -12.42
N PHE A 29 -21.63 -20.47 -11.29
CA PHE A 29 -21.48 -21.91 -11.12
C PHE A 29 -21.79 -22.35 -9.69
N MET A 30 -22.10 -23.64 -9.55
CA MET A 30 -22.30 -24.34 -8.30
C MET A 30 -21.42 -25.59 -8.31
N ILE A 31 -20.58 -25.73 -7.29
CA ILE A 31 -19.71 -26.87 -7.09
C ILE A 31 -20.17 -27.59 -5.82
N TYR A 32 -20.14 -28.91 -5.84
CA TYR A 32 -20.37 -29.74 -4.66
C TYR A 32 -19.26 -30.78 -4.54
N PHE A 33 -19.12 -31.35 -3.34
CA PHE A 33 -18.19 -32.42 -3.09
C PHE A 33 -18.83 -33.80 -3.31
N ASP A 34 -18.34 -34.55 -4.30
CA ASP A 34 -18.68 -35.95 -4.54
C ASP A 34 -17.64 -36.87 -3.88
N ILE A 35 -18.09 -37.95 -3.25
CA ILE A 35 -17.23 -38.88 -2.50
C ILE A 35 -16.27 -39.66 -3.41
N LYS A 36 -16.65 -39.91 -4.67
CA LYS A 36 -15.91 -40.70 -5.64
C LYS A 36 -15.13 -39.81 -6.61
N ALA A 37 -15.74 -38.73 -7.08
CA ALA A 37 -15.16 -37.84 -8.08
C ALA A 37 -14.41 -36.65 -7.47
N GLY A 38 -14.58 -36.37 -6.18
CA GLY A 38 -14.06 -35.15 -5.55
C GLY A 38 -14.92 -33.94 -5.90
N TYR A 39 -14.28 -32.78 -6.05
CA TYR A 39 -14.99 -31.54 -6.38
C TYR A 39 -15.56 -31.60 -7.80
N THR A 40 -16.88 -31.42 -7.92
CA THR A 40 -17.61 -31.54 -9.19
C THR A 40 -18.55 -30.35 -9.38
N ILE A 41 -18.61 -29.82 -10.60
CA ILE A 41 -19.59 -28.78 -10.96
C ILE A 41 -20.98 -29.42 -11.11
N GLY A 42 -21.92 -29.02 -10.26
CA GLY A 42 -23.32 -29.45 -10.33
C GLY A 42 -24.18 -28.60 -11.25
N TRP A 43 -23.81 -27.33 -11.43
CA TRP A 43 -24.53 -26.41 -12.32
C TRP A 43 -23.58 -25.30 -12.79
N LYS A 44 -23.73 -24.85 -14.04
CA LYS A 44 -22.97 -23.72 -14.58
C LYS A 44 -23.68 -22.97 -15.71
N ARG A 45 -23.37 -21.67 -15.82
CA ARG A 45 -23.63 -20.79 -16.96
C ARG A 45 -22.41 -19.89 -17.17
N SER A 46 -22.04 -19.66 -18.41
CA SER A 46 -20.96 -18.75 -18.78
C SER A 46 -21.23 -18.08 -20.11
N LEU A 47 -20.60 -16.92 -20.31
CA LEU A 47 -20.47 -16.30 -21.62
C LEU A 47 -19.54 -17.16 -22.52
N PRO A 48 -19.67 -17.05 -23.86
CA PRO A 48 -18.83 -17.79 -24.79
C PRO A 48 -17.34 -17.50 -24.57
N GLY A 49 -16.52 -18.56 -24.60
CA GLY A 49 -15.05 -18.43 -24.49
C GLY A 49 -14.48 -18.48 -23.06
N ILE A 50 -15.32 -18.70 -22.04
CA ILE A 50 -14.87 -18.88 -20.65
C ILE A 50 -14.86 -20.35 -20.30
N GLU A 51 -13.67 -20.88 -20.01
CA GLU A 51 -13.47 -22.26 -19.54
C GLU A 51 -13.70 -22.32 -18.03
N LEU A 52 -14.61 -23.20 -17.61
CA LEU A 52 -14.91 -23.42 -16.20
C LEU A 52 -14.44 -24.79 -15.70
N ASP A 53 -14.44 -25.80 -16.58
CA ASP A 53 -14.16 -27.18 -16.20
C ASP A 53 -12.68 -27.35 -15.85
N GLY A 54 -12.41 -27.93 -14.68
CA GLY A 54 -11.04 -28.12 -14.20
C GLY A 54 -10.31 -26.81 -13.95
N VAL A 55 -11.04 -25.74 -13.57
CA VAL A 55 -10.48 -24.44 -13.16
C VAL A 55 -11.17 -23.95 -11.89
N VAL A 56 -12.48 -23.75 -11.94
CA VAL A 56 -13.20 -23.09 -10.83
C VAL A 56 -13.35 -24.01 -9.63
N GLU A 57 -13.33 -25.33 -9.83
CA GLU A 57 -13.51 -26.33 -8.77
C GLU A 57 -12.44 -26.22 -7.69
N TYR A 58 -11.17 -26.10 -8.08
CA TYR A 58 -10.07 -26.01 -7.13
C TYR A 58 -9.84 -24.59 -6.59
N ARG A 59 -10.20 -23.54 -7.35
CA ARG A 59 -10.09 -22.15 -6.88
C ARG A 59 -11.17 -21.77 -5.88
N SER A 60 -12.38 -22.30 -6.07
CA SER A 60 -13.51 -22.06 -5.17
C SER A 60 -13.46 -22.89 -3.90
N LEU A 61 -12.64 -23.94 -3.86
CA LEU A 61 -12.55 -24.87 -2.74
C LEU A 61 -11.10 -25.11 -2.30
N PRO A 62 -10.41 -24.10 -1.74
CA PRO A 62 -9.07 -24.25 -1.18
C PRO A 62 -8.99 -25.33 -0.09
N SER A 63 -7.77 -25.85 0.12
CA SER A 63 -7.50 -26.84 1.15
C SER A 63 -7.91 -26.35 2.54
N GLY A 64 -8.48 -27.25 3.35
CA GLY A 64 -8.87 -26.97 4.73
C GLY A 64 -10.32 -26.51 4.94
N LEU A 65 -11.08 -26.20 3.88
CA LEU A 65 -12.47 -25.72 4.03
C LEU A 65 -13.43 -26.68 4.76
N HIS A 66 -13.12 -27.98 4.79
CA HIS A 66 -13.91 -28.96 5.55
C HIS A 66 -13.92 -28.72 7.06
N THR A 67 -13.02 -27.87 7.60
CA THR A 67 -12.97 -27.53 9.03
C THR A 67 -13.80 -26.31 9.41
N VAL A 68 -14.39 -25.62 8.43
CA VAL A 68 -15.21 -24.41 8.64
C VAL A 68 -16.63 -24.62 8.17
N GLU A 69 -17.57 -23.86 8.73
CA GLU A 69 -18.99 -23.90 8.37
C GLU A 69 -19.28 -23.06 7.13
N GLU A 70 -18.65 -21.89 7.00
CA GLU A 70 -18.78 -21.03 5.84
C GLU A 70 -17.46 -20.31 5.54
N ASP A 71 -17.28 -19.90 4.29
CA ASP A 71 -16.16 -19.06 3.86
C ASP A 71 -16.53 -18.25 2.60
N LEU A 72 -15.79 -17.17 2.34
CA LEU A 72 -15.91 -16.36 1.13
C LEU A 72 -14.55 -16.25 0.45
N ILE A 73 -14.43 -16.87 -0.73
CA ILE A 73 -13.16 -17.05 -1.43
C ILE A 73 -13.10 -16.12 -2.62
N TYR A 74 -12.06 -15.27 -2.65
CA TYR A 74 -11.68 -14.47 -3.81
C TYR A 74 -10.57 -15.17 -4.57
N PHE A 75 -10.65 -15.16 -5.90
CA PHE A 75 -9.60 -15.69 -6.78
C PHE A 75 -9.55 -14.91 -8.08
N THR A 76 -8.49 -15.10 -8.86
CA THR A 76 -8.37 -14.55 -10.21
C THR A 76 -8.18 -15.67 -11.21
N HIS A 77 -8.71 -15.50 -12.42
CA HIS A 77 -8.47 -16.40 -13.53
C HIS A 77 -8.50 -15.61 -14.84
N ASP A 78 -7.37 -15.61 -15.55
CA ASP A 78 -7.15 -14.79 -16.74
C ASP A 78 -7.55 -13.32 -16.50
N ASN A 79 -8.52 -12.79 -17.27
CA ASN A 79 -9.01 -11.42 -17.15
C ASN A 79 -10.26 -11.29 -16.26
N TYR A 80 -10.52 -12.28 -15.41
CA TYR A 80 -11.71 -12.35 -14.57
C TYR A 80 -11.36 -12.46 -13.09
N ALA A 81 -12.16 -11.77 -12.26
CA ALA A 81 -12.19 -11.97 -10.83
C ALA A 81 -13.29 -12.96 -10.47
N GLY A 82 -12.95 -13.94 -9.65
CA GLY A 82 -13.86 -14.90 -9.06
C GLY A 82 -14.25 -14.52 -7.64
N LEU A 83 -15.51 -14.79 -7.29
CA LEU A 83 -15.99 -14.77 -5.91
C LEU A 83 -16.82 -16.02 -5.67
N SER A 84 -16.54 -16.75 -4.59
CA SER A 84 -17.18 -18.01 -4.25
C SER A 84 -17.61 -18.04 -2.80
N ALA A 85 -18.90 -18.25 -2.54
CA ALA A 85 -19.43 -18.46 -1.20
C ALA A 85 -19.50 -19.98 -0.91
N PHE A 86 -18.79 -20.42 0.12
CA PHE A 86 -18.72 -21.80 0.56
C PHE A 86 -19.60 -22.03 1.79
N VAL A 87 -20.31 -23.16 1.83
CA VAL A 87 -21.09 -23.61 2.99
C VAL A 87 -20.89 -25.11 3.20
N ASN A 88 -20.71 -25.49 4.46
CA ASN A 88 -20.55 -26.85 4.94
C ASN A 88 -21.63 -27.15 6.00
N ALA A 89 -22.43 -28.19 5.79
CA ALA A 89 -23.51 -28.57 6.69
C ALA A 89 -23.45 -30.07 7.00
N PRO A 90 -23.82 -30.51 8.22
CA PRO A 90 -23.89 -31.92 8.54
C PRO A 90 -24.95 -32.64 7.69
N ALA A 91 -24.65 -33.86 7.27
CA ALA A 91 -25.51 -34.64 6.38
C ALA A 91 -25.66 -36.09 6.83
N ASP A 92 -26.45 -36.89 6.10
CA ASP A 92 -26.67 -38.30 6.43
C ASP A 92 -25.40 -39.15 6.23
N THR A 93 -25.41 -40.38 6.78
CA THR A 93 -24.30 -41.34 6.75
C THR A 93 -23.82 -41.71 5.34
N GLY A 94 -24.64 -41.52 4.31
CA GLY A 94 -24.28 -41.70 2.90
C GLY A 94 -23.28 -40.67 2.36
N SER A 95 -23.18 -39.49 3.00
CA SER A 95 -22.33 -38.35 2.62
C SER A 95 -21.19 -38.08 3.61
N ARG A 96 -20.69 -39.12 4.31
CA ARG A 96 -19.66 -38.98 5.37
C ARG A 96 -20.04 -37.98 6.49
N ASN A 97 -21.33 -37.79 6.72
CA ASN A 97 -21.86 -36.85 7.70
C ASN A 97 -21.66 -35.35 7.40
N ALA A 98 -21.24 -34.95 6.19
CA ALA A 98 -21.12 -33.55 5.80
C ALA A 98 -21.40 -33.32 4.30
N ARG A 99 -22.16 -32.29 3.96
CA ARG A 99 -22.37 -31.76 2.61
C ARG A 99 -21.62 -30.45 2.49
N MET A 100 -20.96 -30.26 1.36
CA MET A 100 -20.15 -29.08 1.07
C MET A 100 -20.53 -28.56 -0.30
N ILE A 101 -20.92 -27.29 -0.37
CA ILE A 101 -21.31 -26.61 -1.60
C ILE A 101 -20.60 -25.26 -1.67
N ALA A 102 -20.19 -24.89 -2.88
CA ALA A 102 -19.72 -23.55 -3.20
C ALA A 102 -20.51 -22.98 -4.38
N VAL A 103 -21.02 -21.76 -4.23
CA VAL A 103 -21.68 -21.00 -5.29
C VAL A 103 -20.79 -19.83 -5.64
N GLY A 104 -20.37 -19.74 -6.90
CA GLY A 104 -19.42 -18.71 -7.32
C GLY A 104 -19.77 -18.04 -8.63
N VAL A 105 -19.24 -16.83 -8.79
CA VAL A 105 -19.37 -15.97 -9.97
C VAL A 105 -18.01 -15.59 -10.51
N MET A 106 -17.98 -15.25 -11.80
CA MET A 106 -16.86 -14.54 -12.42
C MET A 106 -17.34 -13.22 -12.99
N VAL A 107 -16.56 -12.16 -12.77
CA VAL A 107 -16.80 -10.82 -13.32
C VAL A 107 -15.53 -10.34 -14.03
N PRO A 108 -15.64 -9.54 -15.11
CA PRO A 108 -14.46 -9.02 -15.78
C PRO A 108 -13.67 -8.07 -14.87
N LEU A 109 -12.34 -8.17 -14.88
CA LEU A 109 -11.44 -7.26 -14.15
C LEU A 109 -11.52 -5.81 -14.64
N SER A 110 -12.13 -5.56 -15.81
CA SER A 110 -12.38 -4.22 -16.33
C SER A 110 -13.31 -3.38 -15.45
N TYR A 111 -14.13 -4.00 -14.59
CA TYR A 111 -15.11 -3.32 -13.73
C TYR A 111 -14.53 -2.77 -12.42
N GLY A 112 -13.21 -2.54 -12.36
CA GLY A 112 -12.49 -2.06 -11.18
C GLY A 112 -11.71 -3.18 -10.49
N ARG A 113 -11.18 -2.91 -9.29
CA ARG A 113 -10.46 -3.94 -8.51
C ARG A 113 -11.41 -5.09 -8.17
N LEU A 114 -10.96 -6.34 -8.37
CA LEU A 114 -11.79 -7.55 -8.28
C LEU A 114 -13.08 -7.50 -9.12
N GLY A 115 -13.18 -6.62 -10.12
CA GLY A 115 -14.42 -6.35 -10.85
C GLY A 115 -15.60 -5.97 -9.94
N ARG A 116 -15.35 -5.51 -8.71
CA ARG A 116 -16.36 -5.25 -7.66
C ARG A 116 -17.22 -6.47 -7.30
N SER A 117 -16.66 -7.68 -7.46
CA SER A 117 -17.37 -8.95 -7.24
C SER A 117 -18.02 -9.06 -5.86
N TRP A 118 -17.44 -8.42 -4.82
CA TRP A 118 -17.97 -8.38 -3.45
C TRP A 118 -19.42 -7.87 -3.36
N LYS A 119 -19.91 -7.10 -4.34
CA LYS A 119 -21.31 -6.69 -4.36
C LYS A 119 -22.29 -7.85 -4.52
N HIS A 120 -21.83 -8.99 -5.06
CA HIS A 120 -22.61 -10.22 -5.17
C HIS A 120 -22.51 -11.11 -3.91
N ALA A 121 -21.65 -10.79 -2.94
CA ALA A 121 -21.34 -11.66 -1.80
C ALA A 121 -22.58 -12.07 -0.99
N GLU A 122 -23.46 -11.10 -0.66
CA GLU A 122 -24.70 -11.37 0.09
C GLU A 122 -25.59 -12.38 -0.64
N SER A 123 -25.86 -12.11 -1.92
CA SER A 123 -26.70 -12.98 -2.74
C SER A 123 -26.10 -14.37 -2.93
N LEU A 124 -24.77 -14.49 -3.02
CA LEU A 124 -24.10 -15.78 -3.15
C LEU A 124 -24.15 -16.58 -1.85
N LYS A 125 -23.97 -15.93 -0.69
CA LYS A 125 -24.15 -16.58 0.61
C LYS A 125 -25.58 -17.11 0.79
N ASP A 126 -26.57 -16.32 0.39
CA ASP A 126 -27.99 -16.74 0.43
C ASP A 126 -28.25 -17.93 -0.50
N LEU A 127 -27.73 -17.88 -1.73
CA LEU A 127 -27.86 -18.97 -2.70
C LEU A 127 -27.19 -20.26 -2.20
N ALA A 128 -25.98 -20.18 -1.65
CA ALA A 128 -25.27 -21.32 -1.10
C ALA A 128 -26.02 -21.93 0.10
N SER A 129 -26.55 -21.09 0.99
CA SER A 129 -27.34 -21.50 2.16
C SER A 129 -28.68 -22.12 1.78
N GLU A 130 -29.28 -21.74 0.64
CA GLU A 130 -30.50 -22.37 0.14
C GLU A 130 -30.21 -23.72 -0.54
N LEU A 131 -29.15 -23.79 -1.35
CA LEU A 131 -28.78 -24.97 -2.13
C LEU A 131 -28.19 -26.11 -1.30
N ILE A 132 -27.56 -25.81 -0.15
CA ILE A 132 -27.07 -26.85 0.78
C ILE A 132 -28.20 -27.68 1.38
N LEU A 133 -29.40 -27.09 1.50
CA LEU A 133 -30.60 -27.76 1.97
C LEU A 133 -31.27 -28.58 0.86
N ASP A 134 -31.29 -28.04 -0.36
CA ASP A 134 -31.93 -28.65 -1.52
C ASP A 134 -31.21 -28.29 -2.83
N GLU A 135 -30.37 -29.21 -3.30
CA GLU A 135 -29.57 -29.08 -4.53
C GLU A 135 -30.44 -28.96 -5.80
N SER A 136 -31.71 -29.39 -5.74
CA SER A 136 -32.60 -29.38 -6.91
C SER A 136 -33.09 -27.98 -7.29
N LYS A 137 -32.95 -26.98 -6.41
CA LYS A 137 -33.43 -25.60 -6.58
C LYS A 137 -32.57 -24.73 -7.52
N THR A 138 -32.06 -25.34 -8.58
CA THR A 138 -31.26 -24.69 -9.62
C THR A 138 -32.00 -23.55 -10.34
N GLU A 139 -33.32 -23.47 -10.25
CA GLU A 139 -34.13 -22.36 -10.77
C GLU A 139 -33.74 -20.99 -10.18
N ARG A 140 -33.24 -20.97 -8.94
CA ARG A 140 -32.77 -19.73 -8.30
C ARG A 140 -31.47 -19.24 -8.94
N LEU A 141 -30.56 -20.15 -9.28
CA LEU A 141 -29.33 -19.85 -10.00
C LEU A 141 -29.63 -19.33 -11.41
N GLU A 142 -30.56 -19.98 -12.13
CA GLU A 142 -30.97 -19.53 -13.47
C GLU A 142 -31.57 -18.12 -13.43
N ARG A 143 -32.46 -17.84 -12.46
CA ARG A 143 -33.03 -16.50 -12.28
C ARG A 143 -31.96 -15.46 -11.95
N PHE A 144 -31.00 -15.80 -11.09
CA PHE A 144 -29.91 -14.90 -10.74
C PHE A 144 -28.99 -14.60 -11.93
N TRP A 145 -28.67 -15.62 -12.73
CA TRP A 145 -27.91 -15.47 -13.96
C TRP A 145 -28.61 -14.56 -14.97
N GLU A 146 -29.88 -14.81 -15.27
CA GLU A 146 -30.63 -14.03 -16.26
C GLU A 146 -30.75 -12.55 -15.87
N SER A 147 -30.85 -12.25 -14.57
CA SER A 147 -30.91 -10.87 -14.08
C SER A 147 -29.58 -10.12 -14.09
N ASN A 148 -28.44 -10.82 -14.04
CA ASN A 148 -27.13 -10.20 -13.78
C ASN A 148 -26.06 -10.48 -14.86
N LYS A 149 -26.34 -11.33 -15.86
CA LYS A 149 -25.38 -11.63 -16.94
C LYS A 149 -25.01 -10.38 -17.73
N GLY A 150 -23.75 -10.29 -18.13
CA GLY A 150 -23.28 -9.27 -19.06
C GLY A 150 -23.77 -9.51 -20.49
N ASP A 151 -23.82 -8.44 -21.29
CA ASP A 151 -24.07 -8.55 -22.72
C ASP A 151 -22.85 -9.14 -23.45
N ASP A 152 -23.11 -10.05 -24.39
CA ASP A 152 -22.16 -10.84 -25.20
C ASP A 152 -21.25 -10.02 -26.13
N LEU A 153 -21.31 -8.69 -26.06
CA LEU A 153 -20.56 -7.79 -26.93
C LEU A 153 -19.41 -7.17 -26.14
N GLY A 154 -18.20 -7.65 -26.43
CA GLY A 154 -16.90 -7.06 -26.05
C GLY A 154 -16.65 -5.65 -26.59
N LYS A 155 -17.64 -4.76 -26.50
CA LYS A 155 -17.42 -3.33 -26.52
C LYS A 155 -17.23 -2.92 -25.08
N SER A 156 -16.00 -2.51 -24.75
CA SER A 156 -15.75 -1.58 -23.65
C SER A 156 -16.78 -0.46 -23.76
N ARG A 157 -17.86 -0.56 -22.99
CA ARG A 157 -18.51 0.65 -22.53
C ARG A 157 -17.46 1.21 -21.59
N ASP A 158 -16.80 2.28 -22.02
CA ASP A 158 -16.07 3.19 -21.14
C ASP A 158 -17.09 3.84 -20.19
N THR A 159 -17.76 3.02 -19.37
CA THR A 159 -18.66 3.45 -18.31
C THR A 159 -17.79 3.70 -17.09
N ASP A 160 -17.45 4.98 -16.91
CA ASP A 160 -17.02 5.63 -15.65
C ASP A 160 -16.46 4.66 -14.59
N SER A 161 -15.35 4.01 -14.93
CA SER A 161 -14.57 3.09 -14.10
C SER A 161 -13.86 3.78 -12.92
N LEU A 162 -14.36 4.95 -12.47
CA LEU A 162 -13.59 5.91 -11.70
C LEU A 162 -14.21 6.34 -10.36
N LEU A 163 -15.44 5.95 -10.03
CA LEU A 163 -16.17 6.61 -8.93
C LEU A 163 -16.27 5.85 -7.60
N ASP A 164 -15.77 4.62 -7.48
CA ASP A 164 -16.01 3.84 -6.25
C ASP A 164 -14.80 3.04 -5.76
N SER A 165 -13.63 3.25 -6.36
CA SER A 165 -12.36 2.92 -5.71
C SER A 165 -11.84 4.20 -5.06
N PRO A 166 -11.49 4.19 -3.76
CA PRO A 166 -11.05 5.39 -3.05
C PRO A 166 -9.79 6.07 -3.63
N SER A 167 -9.14 5.44 -4.61
CA SER A 167 -7.92 5.90 -5.26
C SER A 167 -8.09 6.37 -6.72
N SER A 168 -9.31 6.43 -7.28
CA SER A 168 -9.50 6.60 -8.75
C SER A 168 -10.09 7.93 -9.22
N ALA A 169 -10.13 8.97 -8.40
CA ALA A 169 -10.68 10.24 -8.86
C ALA A 169 -9.70 10.95 -9.83
N ARG A 170 -10.06 10.99 -11.12
CA ARG A 170 -9.37 11.72 -12.19
C ARG A 170 -10.20 12.97 -12.53
N TYR A 171 -9.55 14.13 -12.64
CA TYR A 171 -10.19 15.39 -13.00
C TYR A 171 -10.56 15.44 -14.49
N LYS A 172 -11.81 15.75 -14.82
CA LYS A 172 -12.17 16.25 -16.16
C LYS A 172 -11.90 17.75 -16.20
N ALA A 173 -10.79 18.17 -16.81
CA ALA A 173 -10.56 19.57 -17.16
C ALA A 173 -11.63 20.04 -18.14
N ARG A 174 -12.44 21.02 -17.72
CA ARG A 174 -13.47 21.64 -18.55
C ARG A 174 -12.79 22.58 -19.56
N ASN A 175 -12.69 22.15 -20.82
CA ASN A 175 -12.17 22.95 -21.93
C ASN A 175 -12.85 24.33 -21.99
N THR A 176 -12.10 25.39 -21.69
CA THR A 176 -12.38 26.78 -22.09
C THR A 176 -11.26 27.27 -23.02
N PRO A 177 -11.59 28.07 -24.06
CA PRO A 177 -10.63 28.47 -25.08
C PRO A 177 -9.64 29.54 -24.59
N PRO A 178 -8.45 29.67 -25.20
CA PRO A 178 -7.31 30.37 -24.63
C PRO A 178 -7.40 31.89 -24.84
N LYS A 179 -7.03 32.66 -23.82
CA LYS A 179 -6.62 34.07 -23.96
C LYS A 179 -5.19 34.26 -23.45
N ALA A 180 -4.51 35.19 -24.10
CA ALA A 180 -3.06 35.29 -24.26
C ALA A 180 -2.27 35.86 -23.06
N LYS A 181 -0.99 35.44 -23.03
CA LYS A 181 0.26 36.09 -22.57
C LYS A 181 0.28 36.84 -21.22
N GLY A 182 1.06 36.28 -20.29
CA GLY A 182 1.74 37.00 -19.21
C GLY A 182 2.66 36.05 -18.42
N HIS A 183 3.96 36.36 -18.34
CA HIS A 183 4.90 35.65 -17.47
C HIS A 183 4.66 36.04 -16.00
N ASN A 184 4.63 35.05 -15.11
CA ASN A 184 5.15 35.19 -13.75
C ASN A 184 5.51 33.80 -13.18
N ARG A 185 6.72 33.71 -12.63
CA ARG A 185 7.15 32.62 -11.73
C ARG A 185 6.51 32.89 -10.37
N ASP A 186 5.74 31.95 -9.86
CA ASP A 186 5.47 31.79 -8.44
C ASP A 186 5.38 30.29 -8.12
N ARG A 187 6.26 29.85 -7.21
CA ARG A 187 6.17 28.56 -6.50
C ARG A 187 5.15 28.72 -5.39
N SER A 188 4.16 27.82 -5.30
CA SER A 188 3.66 27.21 -4.06
C SER A 188 2.22 26.70 -4.20
N ALA A 189 2.03 25.49 -3.66
CA ALA A 189 0.87 25.05 -2.90
C ALA A 189 -0.51 25.24 -3.52
N SER A 190 -1.03 24.18 -4.14
CA SER A 190 -2.41 23.68 -3.94
C SER A 190 -2.73 22.60 -4.96
N ASP A 191 -2.53 21.33 -4.60
CA ASP A 191 -3.15 20.24 -5.37
C ASP A 191 -3.58 19.04 -4.49
N GLY A 192 -3.92 19.33 -3.23
CA GLY A 192 -4.50 18.34 -2.31
C GLY A 192 -6.02 18.26 -2.34
N THR A 193 -6.71 19.00 -3.22
CA THR A 193 -8.13 19.28 -3.01
C THR A 193 -8.94 19.37 -4.30
N ALA A 194 -9.39 18.23 -4.82
CA ALA A 194 -10.71 18.09 -5.49
C ALA A 194 -11.05 16.62 -5.80
N LEU A 195 -10.81 15.74 -4.84
CA LEU A 195 -11.35 14.38 -4.88
C LEU A 195 -12.26 14.22 -3.67
N ILE A 196 -13.56 14.04 -3.90
CA ILE A 196 -14.56 13.31 -3.09
C ILE A 196 -15.95 13.92 -3.39
N PRO A 197 -16.82 13.23 -4.15
CA PRO A 197 -18.27 13.45 -4.09
C PRO A 197 -18.76 13.16 -2.65
N PRO A 198 -19.80 13.84 -2.15
CA PRO A 198 -20.27 13.65 -0.77
C PRO A 198 -20.87 12.25 -0.61
N GLY A 199 -20.13 11.34 0.05
CA GLY A 199 -20.59 10.00 0.42
C GLY A 199 -19.45 9.02 0.73
N HIS A 200 -19.00 8.95 1.99
CA HIS A 200 -18.04 7.94 2.47
C HIS A 200 -18.69 6.58 2.69
N THR A 201 -19.39 6.03 1.68
CA THR A 201 -20.20 4.81 1.85
C THR A 201 -19.61 3.66 1.05
N LEU A 202 -19.00 2.69 1.73
CA LEU A 202 -18.60 1.42 1.13
C LEU A 202 -19.76 0.42 1.18
N SER A 203 -19.76 -0.55 0.25
CA SER A 203 -20.66 -1.72 0.33
C SER A 203 -20.38 -2.54 1.59
N VAL A 204 -21.39 -3.24 2.12
CA VAL A 204 -21.29 -4.05 3.35
C VAL A 204 -20.17 -5.09 3.28
N TYR A 205 -19.97 -5.70 2.11
CA TYR A 205 -18.96 -6.73 1.87
C TYR A 205 -17.67 -6.19 1.24
N HIS A 206 -17.47 -4.87 1.23
CA HIS A 206 -16.27 -4.31 0.63
C HIS A 206 -15.01 -4.70 1.47
N PRO A 207 -13.95 -5.26 0.86
CA PRO A 207 -12.79 -5.76 1.61
C PRO A 207 -12.13 -4.71 2.51
N ALA A 208 -12.07 -3.43 2.08
CA ALA A 208 -11.44 -2.36 2.88
C ALA A 208 -12.00 -2.17 4.31
N TRP A 209 -13.17 -2.73 4.66
CA TRP A 209 -13.62 -2.80 6.05
C TRP A 209 -12.69 -3.62 6.96
N SER A 210 -11.75 -4.41 6.41
CA SER A 210 -10.73 -5.11 7.17
C SER A 210 -9.51 -4.25 7.51
N LEU A 211 -9.36 -3.03 7.00
CA LEU A 211 -8.16 -2.21 7.23
C LEU A 211 -7.82 -2.01 8.72
N PRO A 212 -8.78 -1.74 9.63
CA PRO A 212 -8.47 -1.69 11.06
C PRO A 212 -7.98 -3.05 11.60
N ARG A 213 -8.58 -4.16 11.16
CA ARG A 213 -8.16 -5.51 11.54
C ARG A 213 -6.78 -5.86 10.98
N LEU A 214 -6.43 -5.40 9.79
CA LEU A 214 -5.10 -5.53 9.20
C LEU A 214 -4.06 -4.86 10.10
N LEU A 215 -4.31 -3.62 10.54
CA LEU A 215 -3.42 -2.91 11.47
C LEU A 215 -3.29 -3.66 12.79
N ASP A 216 -4.40 -4.14 13.36
CA ASP A 216 -4.36 -4.91 14.61
C ASP A 216 -3.62 -6.24 14.43
N THR A 217 -3.74 -6.91 13.28
CA THR A 217 -3.14 -8.22 13.03
C THR A 217 -1.62 -8.14 12.84
N PHE A 218 -1.15 -7.20 12.01
CA PHE A 218 0.28 -7.05 11.72
C PHE A 218 1.00 -6.11 12.68
N GLY A 219 0.30 -5.18 13.31
CA GLY A 219 0.91 -4.21 14.21
C GLY A 219 2.00 -3.40 13.52
N PRO A 220 3.16 -3.16 14.16
CA PRO A 220 4.31 -2.52 13.53
C PRO A 220 4.81 -3.20 12.26
N MET A 221 4.57 -4.51 12.09
CA MET A 221 4.99 -5.27 10.90
C MET A 221 4.29 -4.84 9.61
N ILE A 222 3.23 -4.02 9.70
CA ILE A 222 2.59 -3.46 8.50
C ILE A 222 3.56 -2.60 7.67
N PHE A 223 4.53 -1.95 8.29
CA PHE A 223 5.49 -1.09 7.61
C PHE A 223 6.52 -1.86 6.77
N PRO A 224 7.20 -2.91 7.26
CA PRO A 224 8.03 -3.75 6.40
C PRO A 224 7.22 -4.46 5.30
N ILE A 225 5.96 -4.87 5.56
CA ILE A 225 5.06 -5.40 4.51
C ILE A 225 4.81 -4.35 3.44
N HIS A 226 4.47 -3.13 3.85
CA HIS A 226 4.25 -2.01 2.93
C HIS A 226 5.50 -1.70 2.10
N ARG A 227 6.69 -1.69 2.71
CA ARG A 227 7.97 -1.50 2.01
C ARG A 227 8.21 -2.60 0.96
N ALA A 228 7.98 -3.87 1.31
CA ALA A 228 8.07 -4.98 0.36
C ALA A 228 7.05 -4.85 -0.80
N ALA A 229 5.83 -4.40 -0.49
CA ALA A 229 4.78 -4.19 -1.48
C ALA A 229 5.09 -3.01 -2.43
N LEU A 230 5.70 -1.93 -1.92
CA LEU A 230 6.22 -0.82 -2.73
C LEU A 230 7.36 -1.28 -3.65
N LEU A 231 8.26 -2.13 -3.17
CA LEU A 231 9.31 -2.74 -4.01
C LEU A 231 8.80 -3.78 -5.01
N ARG A 232 7.48 -3.93 -5.14
CA ARG A 232 6.83 -4.92 -6.02
C ARG A 232 7.44 -6.32 -5.85
N LYS A 233 7.65 -6.71 -4.60
CA LYS A 233 8.00 -8.09 -4.27
C LYS A 233 6.82 -9.02 -4.52
N ARG A 234 7.12 -10.30 -4.77
CA ARG A 234 6.16 -11.39 -4.83
C ARG A 234 5.87 -11.84 -3.40
N ILE A 235 4.71 -11.46 -2.86
CA ILE A 235 4.33 -11.65 -1.46
C ILE A 235 3.32 -12.79 -1.36
N LEU A 236 3.67 -13.85 -0.64
CA LEU A 236 2.79 -14.99 -0.37
C LEU A 236 2.37 -14.99 1.10
N ILE A 237 1.07 -14.99 1.37
CA ILE A 237 0.51 -15.15 2.72
C ILE A 237 0.06 -16.61 2.90
N SER A 238 0.75 -17.37 3.75
CA SER A 238 0.34 -18.70 4.17
C SER A 238 -0.60 -18.60 5.37
N ALA A 239 -1.82 -19.11 5.22
CA ALA A 239 -2.86 -19.07 6.24
C ALA A 239 -3.60 -20.42 6.37
N HIS A 240 -4.58 -20.47 7.27
CA HIS A 240 -5.50 -21.59 7.41
C HIS A 240 -6.91 -21.16 7.00
N ALA A 241 -7.78 -22.10 6.62
CA ALA A 241 -9.19 -21.80 6.43
C ALA A 241 -9.80 -21.27 7.76
N PRO A 242 -10.66 -20.24 7.73
CA PRO A 242 -11.23 -19.59 6.55
C PRO A 242 -10.28 -18.58 5.87
N VAL A 243 -10.34 -18.49 4.54
CA VAL A 243 -9.44 -17.66 3.72
C VAL A 243 -9.96 -16.24 3.49
N HIS A 244 -11.25 -15.97 3.75
CA HIS A 244 -11.87 -14.67 3.49
C HIS A 244 -11.08 -13.50 4.06
N GLU A 245 -10.76 -13.54 5.36
CA GLU A 245 -10.02 -12.44 6.01
C GLU A 245 -8.64 -12.24 5.39
N THR A 246 -7.97 -13.33 5.01
CA THR A 246 -6.66 -13.23 4.38
C THR A 246 -6.78 -12.67 2.95
N CYS A 247 -7.85 -12.99 2.22
CA CYS A 247 -8.16 -12.37 0.92
C CYS A 247 -8.42 -10.86 1.07
N ASP A 248 -9.09 -10.44 2.14
CA ASP A 248 -9.29 -9.02 2.43
C ASP A 248 -7.94 -8.33 2.73
N PHE A 249 -7.03 -8.98 3.47
CA PHE A 249 -5.67 -8.46 3.69
C PHE A 249 -4.86 -8.35 2.39
N VAL A 250 -4.99 -9.30 1.47
CA VAL A 250 -4.40 -9.21 0.12
C VAL A 250 -4.91 -7.96 -0.60
N TYR A 251 -6.22 -7.70 -0.55
CA TYR A 251 -6.80 -6.47 -1.09
C TYR A 251 -6.22 -5.23 -0.40
N ASP A 252 -6.24 -5.19 0.92
CA ASP A 252 -5.78 -4.06 1.73
C ASP A 252 -4.32 -3.69 1.45
N ILE A 253 -3.41 -4.66 1.47
CA ILE A 253 -1.98 -4.41 1.21
C ILE A 253 -1.78 -3.91 -0.24
N SER A 254 -2.56 -4.43 -1.20
CA SER A 254 -2.53 -3.92 -2.58
C SER A 254 -3.01 -2.47 -2.68
N ILE A 255 -3.96 -2.03 -1.85
CA ILE A 255 -4.44 -0.65 -1.88
C ILE A 255 -3.51 0.32 -1.16
N LEU A 256 -2.89 -0.11 -0.05
CA LEU A 256 -1.96 0.71 0.73
C LEU A 256 -0.67 0.99 -0.05
N SER A 257 -0.21 0.04 -0.87
CA SER A 257 1.03 0.13 -1.67
C SER A 257 0.86 0.74 -3.08
N ASN A 258 -0.26 1.41 -3.34
CA ASN A 258 -0.42 2.12 -4.61
C ASN A 258 0.44 3.37 -4.64
N ILE A 259 1.06 3.60 -5.79
CA ILE A 259 1.74 4.86 -6.08
C ILE A 259 0.68 5.93 -6.33
N PRO A 260 0.62 7.01 -5.53
CA PRO A 260 -0.32 8.10 -5.77
C PRO A 260 -0.05 8.79 -7.11
N LEU A 261 -1.12 9.18 -7.83
CA LEU A 261 -0.98 9.83 -9.14
C LEU A 261 -0.14 11.12 -9.08
N ALA A 262 -0.21 11.85 -7.95
CA ALA A 262 0.53 13.10 -7.74
C ALA A 262 2.06 12.96 -7.82
N VAL A 263 2.58 11.74 -7.63
CA VAL A 263 4.03 11.45 -7.72
C VAL A 263 4.37 10.53 -8.88
N SER A 264 3.39 10.13 -9.69
CA SER A 264 3.65 9.23 -10.83
C SER A 264 4.51 9.87 -11.90
N ASP A 265 4.41 11.18 -12.07
CA ASP A 265 5.18 11.93 -13.08
C ASP A 265 6.63 12.17 -12.65
N LEU A 266 6.99 11.83 -11.41
CA LEU A 266 8.36 11.91 -10.87
C LEU A 266 9.19 10.65 -11.14
N LEU A 267 8.55 9.58 -11.65
CA LEU A 267 9.17 8.25 -11.76
C LEU A 267 9.66 8.01 -13.19
N GLU A 268 10.69 7.19 -13.32
CA GLU A 268 11.20 6.79 -14.63
C GLU A 268 10.14 6.02 -15.45
N PRO A 269 10.12 6.13 -16.79
CA PRO A 269 9.20 5.38 -17.64
C PRO A 269 9.34 3.85 -17.51
N THR A 270 10.49 3.38 -17.03
CA THR A 270 10.82 1.97 -16.75
C THR A 270 10.34 1.50 -15.37
N ALA A 271 9.84 2.41 -14.53
CA ALA A 271 9.36 2.10 -13.20
C ALA A 271 8.24 1.04 -13.23
N PRO A 272 8.15 0.20 -12.20
CA PRO A 272 7.15 -0.84 -12.17
C PRO A 272 5.73 -0.26 -12.04
N PRO A 273 4.68 -1.07 -12.31
CA PRO A 273 3.30 -0.58 -12.29
C PRO A 273 2.91 0.11 -10.99
N GLN A 274 2.04 1.13 -11.13
CA GLN A 274 1.51 1.91 -10.00
C GLN A 274 0.75 1.06 -8.96
N ARG A 275 0.32 -0.15 -9.32
CA ARG A 275 -0.50 -1.03 -8.49
C ARG A 275 0.19 -2.38 -8.32
N LEU A 276 0.16 -2.92 -7.11
CA LEU A 276 0.55 -4.30 -6.85
C LEU A 276 -0.58 -5.23 -7.30
N ARG A 277 -0.26 -6.28 -8.07
CA ARG A 277 -1.25 -7.22 -8.60
C ARG A 277 -1.74 -8.21 -7.51
N PRO A 278 -3.03 -8.21 -7.12
CA PRO A 278 -3.55 -9.16 -6.16
C PRO A 278 -4.08 -10.42 -6.86
N LEU A 279 -3.51 -11.59 -6.57
CA LEU A 279 -3.96 -12.88 -7.10
C LEU A 279 -5.02 -13.55 -6.21
N PHE A 280 -5.14 -13.09 -4.95
CA PHE A 280 -6.01 -13.64 -3.90
C PHE A 280 -5.68 -15.11 -3.57
N SER A 281 -6.69 -15.97 -3.39
CA SER A 281 -6.48 -17.36 -3.03
C SER A 281 -5.88 -18.13 -4.20
N ILE A 282 -4.67 -18.67 -3.99
CA ILE A 282 -3.95 -19.52 -4.93
C ILE A 282 -3.65 -20.89 -4.31
N GLY A 283 -3.62 -21.92 -5.15
CA GLY A 283 -3.35 -23.29 -4.74
C GLY A 283 -2.25 -23.96 -5.57
N VAL A 284 -2.06 -25.27 -5.35
CA VAL A 284 -1.07 -26.08 -6.09
C VAL A 284 -1.26 -26.00 -7.62
N HIS A 285 -2.50 -25.83 -8.08
CA HIS A 285 -2.83 -25.70 -9.50
C HIS A 285 -2.34 -24.40 -10.15
N ASP A 286 -2.00 -23.38 -9.34
CA ASP A 286 -1.49 -22.09 -9.80
C ASP A 286 0.03 -22.06 -9.96
N ILE A 287 0.73 -23.12 -9.59
CA ILE A 287 2.20 -23.19 -9.71
C ILE A 287 2.69 -22.84 -11.13
N PRO A 288 2.11 -23.37 -12.23
CA PRO A 288 2.55 -23.02 -13.58
C PRO A 288 2.44 -21.52 -13.86
N LEU A 289 1.35 -20.88 -13.42
CA LEU A 289 1.15 -19.43 -13.55
C LEU A 289 2.26 -18.65 -12.81
N LEU A 290 2.65 -19.10 -11.61
CA LEU A 290 3.72 -18.47 -10.84
C LEU A 290 5.11 -18.68 -11.44
N GLU A 291 5.35 -19.85 -12.05
CA GLU A 291 6.59 -20.15 -12.77
C GLU A 291 6.72 -19.29 -14.03
N ASP A 292 5.63 -19.12 -14.79
CA ASP A 292 5.57 -18.25 -15.96
C ASP A 292 5.81 -16.78 -15.58
N ASP A 293 5.22 -16.33 -14.47
CA ASP A 293 5.43 -14.98 -13.94
C ASP A 293 6.88 -14.75 -13.49
N LEU A 294 7.51 -15.74 -12.86
CA LEU A 294 8.93 -15.71 -12.51
C LEU A 294 9.83 -15.68 -13.75
N ASN A 295 9.44 -16.37 -14.83
CA ASN A 295 10.19 -16.33 -16.08
C ASN A 295 10.06 -14.95 -16.75
N ALA A 296 8.87 -14.35 -16.73
CA ALA A 296 8.63 -13.00 -17.23
C ALA A 296 9.43 -11.95 -16.43
N SER A 297 9.53 -12.08 -15.10
CA SER A 297 10.32 -11.15 -14.29
C SER A 297 11.82 -11.22 -14.59
N LYS A 298 12.36 -12.42 -14.82
CA LYS A 298 13.75 -12.62 -15.26
C LYS A 298 14.01 -12.03 -16.65
N GLN A 299 13.06 -12.17 -17.58
CA GLN A 299 13.18 -11.59 -18.91
C GLN A 299 13.17 -10.06 -18.86
N ARG A 300 12.32 -9.48 -18.02
CA ARG A 300 12.29 -8.03 -17.79
C ARG A 300 13.61 -7.52 -17.23
N ALA A 301 14.20 -8.22 -16.26
CA ALA A 301 15.51 -7.86 -15.73
C ALA A 301 16.65 -7.96 -16.76
N ALA A 302 16.45 -8.67 -17.88
CA ALA A 302 17.45 -8.88 -18.92
C ALA A 302 17.28 -8.01 -20.17
N CYS A 303 16.13 -7.33 -20.34
CA CYS A 303 15.82 -6.50 -21.50
C CYS A 303 15.68 -5.02 -21.10
N GLU A 304 16.49 -4.14 -21.72
CA GLU A 304 16.43 -2.69 -21.53
C GLU A 304 15.31 -2.01 -22.36
N ASP A 305 14.76 -2.70 -23.38
CA ASP A 305 13.70 -2.17 -24.25
C ASP A 305 12.30 -2.61 -23.78
N ILE A 306 11.63 -1.79 -22.97
CA ILE A 306 10.23 -2.03 -22.55
C ILE A 306 9.28 -1.08 -23.29
N VAL A 307 8.38 -1.64 -24.09
CA VAL A 307 7.22 -0.93 -24.64
C VAL A 307 6.13 -0.91 -23.57
N GLN A 308 5.80 0.27 -23.07
CA GLN A 308 4.71 0.47 -22.12
C GLN A 308 3.38 -0.03 -22.70
N THR A 309 2.74 -0.96 -22.00
CA THR A 309 1.30 -1.24 -22.20
C THR A 309 0.55 -0.59 -21.05
N GLU A 310 -0.01 0.61 -21.28
CA GLU A 310 -0.77 1.32 -20.25
C GLU A 310 -1.93 0.45 -19.71
N GLY A 311 -1.91 0.20 -18.40
CA GLY A 311 -3.11 -0.16 -17.64
C GLY A 311 -3.51 -1.63 -17.56
N ARG A 312 -2.62 -2.59 -17.83
CA ARG A 312 -2.90 -4.02 -17.57
C ARG A 312 -1.99 -4.60 -16.47
N ASP A 313 -2.51 -5.59 -15.76
CA ASP A 313 -1.78 -6.43 -14.81
C ASP A 313 -0.67 -7.19 -15.54
N GLU A 314 0.49 -6.57 -15.68
CA GLU A 314 1.56 -7.08 -16.52
C GLU A 314 2.29 -8.25 -15.85
N PRO A 315 2.40 -9.42 -16.51
CA PRO A 315 3.16 -10.55 -15.97
C PRO A 315 4.64 -10.19 -15.83
N GLY A 316 5.29 -10.75 -14.82
CA GLY A 316 6.68 -10.43 -14.47
C GLY A 316 6.83 -9.23 -13.54
N CYS A 317 5.72 -8.63 -13.10
CA CYS A 317 5.70 -7.68 -12.00
C CYS A 317 5.42 -8.38 -10.66
N GLY A 318 5.74 -7.71 -9.56
CA GLY A 318 5.33 -8.13 -8.22
C GLY A 318 3.83 -8.40 -8.08
N TRP A 319 3.49 -9.36 -7.24
CA TRP A 319 2.12 -9.73 -6.91
C TRP A 319 1.97 -10.05 -5.43
N ILE A 320 0.74 -10.06 -4.95
CA ILE A 320 0.38 -10.52 -3.60
C ILE A 320 -0.74 -11.57 -3.67
N ALA A 321 -0.58 -12.66 -2.92
CA ALA A 321 -1.53 -13.77 -2.90
C ALA A 321 -1.60 -14.41 -1.52
N CYS A 322 -2.64 -15.20 -1.28
CA CYS A 322 -2.75 -16.03 -0.09
C CYS A 322 -2.98 -17.49 -0.45
N THR A 323 -2.59 -18.39 0.46
CA THR A 323 -2.74 -19.83 0.25
C THR A 323 -2.98 -20.56 1.56
N THR A 324 -3.73 -21.66 1.48
CA THR A 324 -3.84 -22.65 2.56
C THR A 324 -2.96 -23.88 2.31
N ASP A 325 -2.32 -23.96 1.14
CA ASP A 325 -1.48 -25.08 0.75
C ASP A 325 -0.04 -24.84 1.24
N SER A 326 0.34 -25.52 2.33
CA SER A 326 1.72 -25.48 2.86
C SER A 326 2.79 -25.86 1.82
N ILE A 327 2.43 -26.59 0.76
CA ILE A 327 3.33 -26.95 -0.34
C ILE A 327 3.85 -25.70 -1.06
N LEU A 328 3.02 -24.67 -1.27
CA LEU A 328 3.46 -23.44 -1.91
C LEU A 328 4.53 -22.72 -1.06
N ALA A 329 4.38 -22.73 0.26
CA ALA A 329 5.40 -22.18 1.17
C ALA A 329 6.75 -22.93 1.07
N THR A 330 6.79 -24.21 0.67
CA THR A 330 8.07 -24.91 0.45
C THR A 330 8.80 -24.51 -0.83
N LYS A 331 8.10 -23.90 -1.80
CA LYS A 331 8.67 -23.49 -3.10
C LYS A 331 9.23 -22.07 -3.03
N THR A 332 10.31 -21.91 -2.28
CA THR A 332 10.96 -20.62 -1.98
C THR A 332 11.34 -19.77 -3.20
N HIS A 333 11.53 -20.35 -4.39
CA HIS A 333 11.87 -19.59 -5.60
C HIS A 333 10.67 -18.85 -6.23
N LEU A 334 9.43 -19.21 -5.88
CA LEU A 334 8.22 -18.64 -6.47
C LEU A 334 7.85 -17.27 -5.90
N TYR A 335 8.32 -16.94 -4.71
CA TYR A 335 8.01 -15.71 -4.00
C TYR A 335 9.27 -15.10 -3.39
N ASP A 336 9.21 -13.81 -3.06
CA ASP A 336 10.30 -13.07 -2.42
C ASP A 336 10.05 -12.88 -0.91
N VAL A 337 8.77 -12.85 -0.49
CA VAL A 337 8.37 -12.67 0.91
C VAL A 337 7.29 -13.69 1.27
N LEU A 338 7.49 -14.43 2.36
CA LEU A 338 6.50 -15.32 2.97
C LEU A 338 5.98 -14.69 4.26
N ILE A 339 4.66 -14.56 4.36
CA ILE A 339 3.97 -14.16 5.58
C ILE A 339 3.23 -15.37 6.12
N THR A 340 3.61 -15.86 7.29
CA THR A 340 2.93 -17.01 7.94
C THR A 340 1.98 -16.50 9.00
N MET A 341 0.68 -16.70 8.77
CA MET A 341 -0.37 -16.34 9.71
C MET A 341 -0.43 -17.33 10.89
N PRO A 342 -0.70 -16.85 12.12
CA PRO A 342 -0.90 -17.73 13.25
C PRO A 342 -2.18 -18.58 13.07
N PRO A 343 -2.23 -19.80 13.64
CA PRO A 343 -3.43 -20.63 13.55
C PRO A 343 -4.60 -20.00 14.33
N PRO A 344 -5.87 -20.19 13.90
CA PRO A 344 -7.04 -19.54 14.50
C PRO A 344 -7.17 -19.74 16.02
N HIS A 345 -6.73 -20.90 16.53
CA HIS A 345 -6.79 -21.26 17.96
C HIS A 345 -5.60 -20.74 18.80
N ALA A 346 -4.63 -20.03 18.20
CA ALA A 346 -3.56 -19.37 18.96
C ALA A 346 -4.08 -18.24 19.87
N SER A 347 -5.27 -17.72 19.57
CA SER A 347 -5.99 -16.67 20.31
C SER A 347 -6.51 -17.09 21.70
N THR A 348 -6.42 -18.37 22.07
CA THR A 348 -6.80 -18.85 23.42
C THR A 348 -5.67 -18.67 24.46
N SER A 349 -4.49 -18.25 24.01
CA SER A 349 -3.38 -17.82 24.87
C SER A 349 -3.62 -16.40 25.39
N THR A 350 -3.16 -16.08 26.60
CA THR A 350 -3.19 -14.70 27.12
C THR A 350 -2.22 -13.77 26.39
N ALA A 351 -1.25 -14.32 25.65
CA ALA A 351 -0.25 -13.58 24.89
C ALA A 351 -0.62 -13.52 23.41
N LYS A 352 -0.42 -12.34 22.79
CA LYS A 352 -0.70 -12.11 21.38
C LYS A 352 0.36 -12.79 20.52
N VAL A 353 -0.08 -13.62 19.57
CA VAL A 353 0.81 -14.25 18.59
C VAL A 353 0.80 -13.45 17.30
N TRP A 354 1.94 -12.90 16.93
CA TRP A 354 2.10 -12.11 15.72
C TRP A 354 2.38 -12.99 14.48
N PRO A 355 1.96 -12.55 13.29
CA PRO A 355 2.40 -13.17 12.03
C PRO A 355 3.92 -13.08 11.86
N LYS A 356 4.50 -14.09 11.22
CA LYS A 356 5.93 -14.13 10.88
C LYS A 356 6.17 -13.71 9.45
N ILE A 357 7.24 -12.95 9.20
CA ILE A 357 7.62 -12.49 7.87
C ILE A 357 9.03 -12.99 7.57
N GLU A 358 9.21 -13.67 6.45
CA GLU A 358 10.49 -14.24 6.04
C GLU A 358 10.82 -13.83 4.61
N LEU A 359 12.08 -13.44 4.36
CA LEU A 359 12.61 -13.21 3.03
C LEU A 359 12.99 -14.54 2.36
N SER A 360 12.74 -14.61 1.07
CA SER A 360 13.09 -15.74 0.23
C SER A 360 13.92 -15.31 -0.98
N PRO A 361 14.98 -16.05 -1.33
CA PRO A 361 15.55 -17.21 -0.62
C PRO A 361 16.30 -16.80 0.65
N GLY A 362 16.28 -17.65 1.69
CA GLY A 362 17.12 -17.48 2.88
C GLY A 362 16.39 -17.70 4.21
N GLY A 363 15.07 -17.53 4.25
CA GLY A 363 14.29 -17.70 5.48
C GLY A 363 14.67 -16.71 6.57
N ILE A 364 15.19 -15.54 6.18
CA ILE A 364 15.61 -14.50 7.12
C ILE A 364 14.35 -13.80 7.62
N GLU A 365 14.12 -13.86 8.93
CA GLU A 365 12.99 -13.18 9.56
C GLU A 365 13.14 -11.66 9.45
N VAL A 366 12.13 -11.00 8.89
CA VAL A 366 12.03 -9.54 8.84
C VAL A 366 11.32 -9.09 10.10
N LYS A 367 11.81 -8.00 10.70
CA LYS A 367 11.19 -7.36 11.88
C LYS A 367 10.88 -5.91 11.58
N ALA A 368 10.00 -5.31 12.36
CA ALA A 368 9.72 -3.89 12.31
C ALA A 368 10.88 -3.12 12.94
N THR A 369 11.20 -1.96 12.40
CA THR A 369 12.23 -1.09 12.98
C THR A 369 11.72 -0.42 14.27
N GLN A 370 12.63 0.17 15.04
CA GLN A 370 12.23 0.98 16.21
C GLN A 370 11.43 2.22 15.77
N ARG A 371 11.75 2.78 14.60
CA ARG A 371 10.95 3.84 13.97
C ARG A 371 9.54 3.37 13.58
N ASP A 372 9.39 2.15 13.07
CA ASP A 372 8.10 1.55 12.70
C ASP A 372 7.20 1.35 13.92
N LEU A 373 7.75 0.90 15.06
CA LEU A 373 6.98 0.79 16.31
C LEU A 373 6.44 2.15 16.76
N ARG A 374 7.30 3.17 16.79
CA ARG A 374 6.90 4.54 17.19
C ARG A 374 5.84 5.09 16.25
N ARG A 375 6.00 4.85 14.95
CA ARG A 375 5.02 5.21 13.93
C ARG A 375 3.68 4.52 14.14
N TYR A 376 3.70 3.22 14.37
CA TYR A 376 2.48 2.43 14.60
C TYR A 376 1.71 2.95 15.82
N LYS A 377 2.43 3.30 16.89
CA LYS A 377 1.87 3.95 18.08
C LYS A 377 1.20 5.29 17.75
N ALA A 378 1.86 6.14 16.96
CA ALA A 378 1.30 7.41 16.48
C ALA A 378 0.02 7.20 15.64
N LEU A 379 0.06 6.24 14.72
CA LEU A 379 -1.08 5.88 13.88
C LEU A 379 -2.27 5.38 14.72
N ARG A 380 -2.07 4.38 15.60
CA ARG A 380 -3.15 3.86 16.47
C ARG A 380 -3.74 4.95 17.35
N TRP A 381 -2.89 5.79 17.92
CA TRP A 381 -3.34 6.85 18.79
C TRP A 381 -4.13 7.91 18.02
N GLY A 382 -3.66 8.31 16.84
CA GLY A 382 -4.38 9.23 15.97
C GLY A 382 -5.75 8.71 15.53
N LEU A 383 -5.85 7.41 15.23
CA LEU A 383 -7.12 6.76 14.88
C LEU A 383 -8.07 6.61 16.09
N SER A 384 -7.55 6.50 17.32
CA SER A 384 -8.35 6.33 18.54
C SER A 384 -9.01 7.62 19.05
N ARG A 385 -8.57 8.79 18.58
CA ARG A 385 -9.09 10.08 19.04
C ARG A 385 -10.43 10.39 18.39
N THR A 386 -11.46 10.50 19.22
CA THR A 386 -12.78 11.03 18.85
C THR A 386 -12.76 12.56 18.92
N PRO A 387 -13.33 13.31 17.96
CA PRO A 387 -13.51 14.75 18.12
C PRO A 387 -14.52 15.00 19.25
N GLN A 388 -14.09 15.68 20.32
CA GLN A 388 -15.06 16.42 21.12
C GLN A 388 -15.51 17.63 20.29
N PRO A 389 -16.81 17.85 20.08
CA PRO A 389 -17.27 19.08 19.47
C PRO A 389 -16.80 20.23 20.36
N ALA A 390 -16.03 21.17 19.78
CA ALA A 390 -15.74 22.43 20.42
C ALA A 390 -17.09 23.06 20.79
N SER A 391 -17.42 23.11 22.08
CA SER A 391 -18.59 23.81 22.57
C SER A 391 -18.46 25.28 22.17
N PRO A 392 -19.40 25.85 21.41
CA PRO A 392 -19.44 27.29 21.21
C PRO A 392 -19.88 27.95 22.51
N ASP A 393 -19.42 29.18 22.71
CA ASP A 393 -19.88 30.14 23.72
C ASP A 393 -19.34 30.00 25.14
N ILE A 394 -18.31 30.80 25.44
CA ILE A 394 -18.48 31.81 26.51
C ILE A 394 -18.06 33.17 25.96
N SER A 395 -19.09 33.99 25.79
CA SER A 395 -19.05 35.40 25.45
C SER A 395 -18.17 36.20 26.40
N THR A 396 -17.45 37.14 25.80
CA THR A 396 -16.78 38.25 26.47
C THR A 396 -17.75 39.01 27.37
N SER A 397 -17.58 38.89 28.69
CA SER A 397 -18.08 39.90 29.64
C SER A 397 -16.93 40.41 30.50
N ARG A 398 -16.31 41.49 30.01
CA ARG A 398 -15.46 42.36 30.81
C ARG A 398 -16.36 43.08 31.81
N ARG A 399 -16.17 42.82 33.11
CA ARG A 399 -16.50 43.80 34.15
C ARG A 399 -15.45 43.79 35.26
N ALA A 400 -14.70 44.89 35.31
CA ALA A 400 -13.81 45.21 36.41
C ALA A 400 -14.61 45.57 37.66
N SER A 401 -14.19 45.08 38.83
CA SER A 401 -14.19 45.82 40.11
C SER A 401 -13.39 45.08 41.18
N THR A 402 -12.36 45.78 41.65
CA THR A 402 -11.59 45.74 42.89
C THR A 402 -12.23 45.08 44.13
N THR A 403 -11.48 44.22 44.83
CA THR A 403 -11.07 44.35 46.26
C THR A 403 -10.20 43.17 46.72
N SER A 404 -9.43 43.42 47.78
CA SER A 404 -8.22 42.71 48.21
C SER A 404 -8.40 41.79 49.42
N TYR A 405 -7.46 40.85 49.58
CA TYR A 405 -7.04 40.11 50.81
C TYR A 405 -8.02 39.07 51.41
N LEU A 406 -7.83 37.79 51.05
CA LEU A 406 -7.21 36.72 51.88
C LEU A 406 -7.62 35.33 51.35
N GLU A 407 -6.64 34.41 51.42
CA GLU A 407 -6.74 32.94 51.41
C GLU A 407 -6.86 32.16 50.08
N GLN A 408 -5.95 31.18 49.99
CA GLN A 408 -5.94 29.95 49.20
C GLN A 408 -5.51 30.06 47.73
N PHE A 409 -4.21 29.90 47.50
CA PHE A 409 -3.69 29.38 46.23
C PHE A 409 -4.16 27.92 46.05
N PRO A 410 -4.95 27.60 45.01
CA PRO A 410 -5.06 26.23 44.51
C PRO A 410 -3.76 25.87 43.77
N PRO A 411 -3.39 24.57 43.67
CA PRO A 411 -2.16 24.14 43.00
C PRO A 411 -2.18 24.45 41.49
N PRO A 412 -1.00 24.57 40.85
CA PRO A 412 -0.89 24.85 39.42
C PRO A 412 -1.15 23.56 38.61
N THR A 413 -2.39 23.09 38.61
CA THR A 413 -2.82 21.91 37.83
C THR A 413 -4.20 22.10 37.22
N ALA A 414 -4.44 23.28 36.64
CA ALA A 414 -5.63 23.52 35.82
C ALA A 414 -5.38 24.68 34.85
N LEU A 415 -4.54 24.45 33.84
CA LEU A 415 -4.55 25.22 32.61
C LEU A 415 -4.53 24.23 31.43
N ASP A 416 -5.64 24.22 30.70
CA ASP A 416 -5.80 23.85 29.28
C ASP A 416 -5.55 22.39 28.84
N THR A 417 -6.52 21.51 29.12
CA THR A 417 -6.62 20.14 28.61
C THR A 417 -7.26 20.04 27.21
N SER A 418 -6.97 20.95 26.28
CA SER A 418 -7.67 20.96 24.96
C SER A 418 -6.78 20.84 23.72
N THR A 419 -5.46 20.71 23.84
CA THR A 419 -4.56 20.56 22.67
C THR A 419 -3.27 19.80 23.01
N ALA A 420 -3.38 18.62 23.64
CA ALA A 420 -2.21 17.75 23.76
C ALA A 420 -1.93 17.10 22.39
N THR A 421 -0.91 17.58 21.68
CA THR A 421 -0.35 16.95 20.45
C THR A 421 0.40 15.65 20.75
N LEU A 422 0.73 15.41 22.02
CA LEU A 422 1.43 14.22 22.50
C LEU A 422 0.52 13.34 23.38
N PRO A 423 0.74 12.02 23.39
CA PRO A 423 0.08 11.11 24.30
C PRO A 423 0.57 11.30 25.75
N PRO A 424 -0.30 11.07 26.75
CA PRO A 424 0.14 10.89 28.13
C PRO A 424 1.19 9.78 28.25
N ARG A 425 2.16 9.93 29.16
CA ARG A 425 3.29 8.98 29.36
C ARG A 425 2.85 7.53 29.60
N ASP A 426 1.65 7.33 30.14
CA ASP A 426 1.08 6.04 30.52
C ASP A 426 -0.26 5.79 29.80
N ASP A 427 -0.37 6.17 28.52
CA ASP A 427 -1.58 5.87 27.74
C ASP A 427 -1.65 4.35 27.48
N PRO A 428 -2.64 3.63 28.04
CA PRO A 428 -2.76 2.19 27.87
C PRO A 428 -2.96 1.78 26.40
N ASN A 429 -3.39 2.70 25.52
CA ASN A 429 -3.50 2.40 24.08
C ASN A 429 -2.15 2.29 23.37
N LEU A 430 -1.07 2.74 24.00
CA LEU A 430 0.31 2.71 23.47
C LEU A 430 1.15 1.56 24.02
N ASP A 431 0.63 0.84 25.02
CA ASP A 431 1.23 -0.39 25.52
C ASP A 431 0.78 -1.56 24.64
N ILE A 432 1.66 -1.97 23.72
CA ILE A 432 1.38 -3.04 22.77
C ILE A 432 2.12 -4.27 23.27
N SER A 433 1.35 -5.23 23.78
CA SER A 433 1.87 -6.48 24.33
C SER A 433 2.68 -7.29 23.31
N ASP A 434 3.68 -8.01 23.80
CA ASP A 434 4.44 -9.05 23.07
C ASP A 434 5.17 -8.55 21.81
N THR A 435 5.58 -7.28 21.79
CA THR A 435 6.23 -6.65 20.62
C THR A 435 7.73 -6.95 20.50
N ASP A 436 8.40 -7.38 21.57
CA ASP A 436 9.85 -7.68 21.57
C ASP A 436 10.26 -8.74 20.53
N SER A 437 9.34 -9.63 20.17
CA SER A 437 9.61 -10.70 19.19
C SER A 437 9.63 -10.19 17.75
N ILE A 438 8.87 -9.12 17.45
CA ILE A 438 8.63 -8.62 16.09
C ILE A 438 9.35 -7.30 15.79
N ILE A 439 10.14 -6.78 16.72
CA ILE A 439 10.89 -5.53 16.54
C ILE A 439 12.39 -5.82 16.56
N GLU A 440 13.14 -5.10 15.71
CA GLU A 440 14.59 -5.11 15.73
C GLU A 440 15.12 -4.61 17.09
N PRO A 441 16.16 -5.24 17.67
CA PRO A 441 16.79 -4.71 18.86
C PRO A 441 17.39 -3.33 18.57
N VAL A 442 17.36 -2.43 19.55
CA VAL A 442 18.05 -1.13 19.44
C VAL A 442 19.53 -1.38 19.17
N SER A 443 20.07 -0.80 18.10
CA SER A 443 21.49 -0.95 17.76
C SER A 443 22.39 -0.31 18.82
N TRP A 444 23.61 -0.81 18.98
CA TRP A 444 24.58 -0.23 19.91
C TRP A 444 24.91 1.22 19.56
N ALA A 445 24.99 1.55 18.28
CA ALA A 445 25.21 2.92 17.81
C ALA A 445 24.04 3.83 18.19
N ALA A 446 22.79 3.38 18.02
CA ALA A 446 21.61 4.12 18.45
C ALA A 446 21.56 4.31 19.98
N LEU A 447 21.90 3.28 20.74
CA LEU A 447 21.94 3.34 22.21
C LEU A 447 23.03 4.32 22.68
N ALA A 448 24.24 4.22 22.13
CA ALA A 448 25.35 5.11 22.45
C ALA A 448 25.03 6.57 22.09
N TYR A 449 24.48 6.80 20.88
CA TYR A 449 24.05 8.11 20.42
C TYR A 449 22.97 8.70 21.33
N SER A 450 21.92 7.93 21.62
CA SER A 450 20.81 8.37 22.45
C SER A 450 21.26 8.69 23.88
N GLY A 451 22.13 7.88 24.47
CA GLY A 451 22.73 8.14 25.79
C GLY A 451 23.61 9.38 25.80
N PHE A 452 24.43 9.57 24.76
CA PHE A 452 25.26 10.77 24.60
C PHE A 452 24.40 12.01 24.43
N ILE A 453 23.40 11.99 23.54
CA ILE A 453 22.49 13.11 23.33
C ILE A 453 21.70 13.41 24.59
N TRP A 454 21.20 12.40 25.31
CA TRP A 454 20.51 12.60 26.58
C TRP A 454 21.39 13.38 27.57
N TRP A 455 22.65 12.99 27.70
CA TRP A 455 23.62 13.67 28.56
C TRP A 455 23.97 15.07 28.06
N ALA A 456 24.32 15.21 26.77
CA ALA A 456 24.80 16.46 26.16
C ALA A 456 23.71 17.53 26.08
N SER A 457 22.45 17.11 25.88
CA SER A 457 21.29 17.99 25.76
C SER A 457 20.51 18.16 27.06
N ALA A 458 21.03 17.65 28.19
CA ALA A 458 20.36 17.70 29.49
C ALA A 458 18.89 17.21 29.46
N GLY A 459 18.59 16.20 28.62
CA GLY A 459 17.26 15.63 28.47
C GLY A 459 16.40 16.18 27.33
N GLU A 460 16.95 17.03 26.44
CA GLU A 460 16.26 17.53 25.23
C GLU A 460 15.99 16.45 24.17
N GLN A 461 16.47 15.22 24.35
CA GLN A 461 16.12 14.05 23.53
C GLN A 461 14.60 13.90 23.29
N ARG A 462 13.78 14.43 24.22
CA ARG A 462 12.32 14.48 24.07
C ARG A 462 11.85 15.30 22.86
N LEU A 463 12.56 16.37 22.48
CA LEU A 463 12.18 17.20 21.33
C LEU A 463 12.30 16.45 20.01
N HIS A 464 13.41 15.72 19.79
CA HIS A 464 13.57 14.91 18.56
C HIS A 464 12.48 13.83 18.44
N SER A 465 12.18 13.12 19.55
CA SER A 465 11.07 12.15 19.57
C SER A 465 9.69 12.78 19.38
N GLN A 466 9.53 14.05 19.75
CA GLN A 466 8.29 14.81 19.57
C GLN A 466 8.13 15.27 18.12
N GLU A 467 9.20 15.75 17.48
CA GLU A 467 9.21 16.12 16.06
C GLU A 467 8.85 14.94 15.17
N GLU A 468 9.42 13.76 15.42
CA GLU A 468 9.04 12.53 14.69
C GLU A 468 7.55 12.19 14.85
N TRP A 469 7.01 12.34 16.07
CA TRP A 469 5.59 12.08 16.36
C TRP A 469 4.68 13.07 15.65
N GLU A 470 5.03 14.35 15.66
CA GLU A 470 4.29 15.42 14.97
C GLU A 470 4.30 15.19 13.46
N ALA A 471 5.45 14.78 12.89
CA ALA A 471 5.55 14.40 11.48
C ALA A 471 4.65 13.20 11.14
N ASP A 472 4.65 12.14 11.95
CA ASP A 472 3.78 10.98 11.73
C ASP A 472 2.29 11.32 11.91
N SER A 473 1.96 12.17 12.88
CA SER A 473 0.58 12.61 13.14
C SER A 473 0.05 13.51 12.01
N ALA A 474 0.93 14.28 11.37
CA ALA A 474 0.60 15.10 10.21
C ALA A 474 0.16 14.25 9.01
N LEU A 475 0.63 13.00 8.88
CA LEU A 475 0.19 12.08 7.82
C LEU A 475 -1.29 11.71 7.94
N LEU A 476 -1.89 11.73 9.13
CA LEU A 476 -3.33 11.55 9.32
C LEU A 476 -4.13 12.85 9.10
N SER A 477 -3.55 14.00 9.43
CA SER A 477 -4.25 15.30 9.45
C SER A 477 -4.43 15.88 8.04
N SER A 478 -5.66 16.29 7.67
CA SER A 478 -5.90 17.05 6.44
C SER A 478 -5.69 18.55 6.68
N PRO A 479 -4.92 19.27 5.84
CA PRO A 479 -4.62 20.69 6.05
C PRO A 479 -5.84 21.63 5.91
N HIS A 480 -7.02 21.17 5.48
CA HIS A 480 -8.18 22.02 5.14
C HIS A 480 -9.46 21.74 5.94
N THR A 481 -9.41 20.88 6.97
CA THR A 481 -10.54 20.62 7.86
C THR A 481 -10.17 21.00 9.29
N PRO A 482 -10.84 21.99 9.92
CA PRO A 482 -10.54 22.42 11.28
C PRO A 482 -10.92 21.38 12.36
N ASN A 483 -11.32 20.17 11.97
CA ASN A 483 -11.56 19.05 12.88
C ASN A 483 -10.97 17.76 12.29
N PRO A 484 -9.84 17.25 12.81
CA PRO A 484 -9.07 16.18 12.16
C PRO A 484 -9.34 14.77 12.71
N PHE A 485 -10.48 14.50 13.34
CA PHE A 485 -10.67 13.26 14.09
C PHE A 485 -11.97 12.51 13.74
N PRO A 486 -11.94 11.16 13.69
CA PRO A 486 -13.09 10.32 13.35
C PRO A 486 -14.20 10.38 14.40
N THR A 487 -15.41 10.69 13.97
CA THR A 487 -16.63 10.50 14.77
C THR A 487 -16.82 9.01 15.05
N PRO A 488 -17.21 8.57 16.27
CA PRO A 488 -17.42 7.15 16.51
C PRO A 488 -18.74 6.73 15.82
N LEU A 489 -18.77 5.46 15.39
CA LEU A 489 -19.90 4.67 14.89
C LEU A 489 -21.28 5.28 15.20
N GLY A 490 -22.20 5.39 14.25
CA GLY A 490 -22.27 4.86 12.92
C GLY A 490 -23.59 5.36 12.36
N PHE A 491 -23.70 5.36 11.04
CA PHE A 491 -24.79 5.96 10.30
C PHE A 491 -24.68 7.47 10.15
N ASN A 492 -24.53 7.91 8.90
CA ASN A 492 -24.93 9.26 8.52
C ASN A 492 -26.43 9.47 8.85
N ALA A 493 -26.93 10.71 8.73
CA ALA A 493 -28.34 11.03 8.98
C ALA A 493 -29.35 10.16 8.17
N SER A 494 -28.87 9.40 7.18
CA SER A 494 -29.64 8.45 6.36
C SER A 494 -29.48 6.96 6.75
N GLY A 495 -28.78 6.59 7.82
CA GLY A 495 -28.71 5.18 8.21
C GLY A 495 -27.62 4.35 7.50
N MET A 496 -26.56 4.95 6.93
CA MET A 496 -25.47 4.23 6.24
C MET A 496 -24.11 4.31 6.96
N MET A 497 -23.41 3.16 7.10
CA MET A 497 -22.06 3.07 7.69
C MET A 497 -21.07 3.95 6.93
N THR A 498 -20.27 4.74 7.66
CA THR A 498 -19.24 5.62 7.10
C THR A 498 -17.87 4.97 7.22
N ALA A 499 -17.12 4.93 6.12
CA ALA A 499 -15.79 4.30 6.04
C ALA A 499 -14.65 5.27 6.40
N GLU A 500 -14.86 6.16 7.36
CA GLU A 500 -13.94 7.27 7.67
C GLU A 500 -12.56 6.76 8.14
N THR A 501 -12.55 5.77 9.02
CA THR A 501 -11.33 5.16 9.55
C THR A 501 -10.53 4.48 8.45
N GLU A 502 -11.20 3.68 7.62
CA GLU A 502 -10.62 2.95 6.49
C GLU A 502 -9.98 3.92 5.50
N MET A 503 -10.71 4.97 5.14
CA MET A 503 -10.20 6.03 4.25
C MET A 503 -9.02 6.78 4.86
N GLY A 504 -9.04 7.04 6.17
CA GLY A 504 -7.93 7.65 6.91
C GLY A 504 -6.66 6.79 6.84
N ILE A 505 -6.79 5.47 7.00
CA ILE A 505 -5.66 4.53 6.88
C ILE A 505 -5.10 4.53 5.45
N ILE A 506 -5.95 4.48 4.43
CA ILE A 506 -5.49 4.54 3.03
C ILE A 506 -4.74 5.85 2.76
N ALA A 507 -5.33 6.98 3.15
CA ALA A 507 -4.74 8.29 2.97
C ALA A 507 -3.38 8.43 3.68
N TYR A 508 -3.25 7.85 4.88
CA TYR A 508 -2.01 7.83 5.63
C TYR A 508 -0.87 7.16 4.85
N PHE A 509 -1.08 5.93 4.36
CA PHE A 509 -0.04 5.20 3.59
C PHE A 509 0.26 5.85 2.24
N HIS A 510 -0.73 6.46 1.59
CA HIS A 510 -0.51 7.19 0.34
C HIS A 510 0.32 8.45 0.56
N ARG A 511 0.06 9.20 1.63
CA ARG A 511 0.87 10.36 2.02
C ARG A 511 2.28 9.95 2.41
N PHE A 512 2.42 8.83 3.12
CA PHE A 512 3.73 8.29 3.46
C PHE A 512 4.53 7.88 2.21
N THR A 513 3.88 7.20 1.26
CA THR A 513 4.49 6.87 -0.04
C THR A 513 4.87 8.12 -0.83
N THR A 514 4.00 9.14 -0.84
CA THR A 514 4.27 10.44 -1.46
C THR A 514 5.51 11.06 -0.86
N GLN A 515 5.59 11.15 0.47
CA GLN A 515 6.74 11.72 1.20
C GLN A 515 8.06 11.04 0.83
N ILE A 516 8.09 9.70 0.77
CA ILE A 516 9.29 8.95 0.38
C ILE A 516 9.70 9.32 -1.06
N LEU A 517 8.78 9.19 -2.02
CA LEU A 517 9.10 9.37 -3.44
C LEU A 517 9.45 10.83 -3.79
N THR A 518 8.77 11.81 -3.21
CA THR A 518 9.13 13.22 -3.40
C THR A 518 10.51 13.54 -2.83
N CYS A 519 10.83 12.98 -1.65
CA CYS A 519 12.14 13.20 -1.05
C CYS A 519 13.26 12.62 -1.92
N LEU A 520 13.06 11.43 -2.48
CA LEU A 520 14.04 10.81 -3.38
C LEU A 520 14.18 11.58 -4.69
N SER A 521 13.07 12.03 -5.29
CA SER A 521 13.09 12.89 -6.47
C SER A 521 13.89 14.16 -6.22
N ASP A 522 13.68 14.84 -5.09
CA ASP A 522 14.43 16.07 -4.73
C ASP A 522 15.94 15.81 -4.61
N ILE A 523 16.34 14.65 -4.06
CA ILE A 523 17.76 14.27 -3.89
C ILE A 523 18.41 13.98 -5.25
N ILE A 524 17.69 13.30 -6.14
CA ILE A 524 18.18 12.97 -7.48
C ILE A 524 18.30 14.24 -8.32
N ASP A 525 17.29 15.12 -8.32
CA ASP A 525 17.34 16.41 -9.02
C ASP A 525 18.50 17.28 -8.53
N ALA A 526 18.79 17.25 -7.22
CA ALA A 526 19.93 17.96 -6.65
C ALA A 526 21.26 17.39 -7.13
N SER A 527 21.39 16.06 -7.16
CA SER A 527 22.60 15.36 -7.61
C SER A 527 22.87 15.63 -9.08
N ASP A 528 21.85 15.54 -9.94
CA ASP A 528 21.97 15.81 -11.38
C ASP A 528 22.40 17.26 -11.64
N SER A 529 21.91 18.20 -10.83
CA SER A 529 22.29 19.62 -10.94
C SER A 529 23.73 19.92 -10.49
N ASP A 530 24.31 19.07 -9.65
CA ASP A 530 25.70 19.20 -9.20
C ASP A 530 26.64 18.55 -10.21
N ASP A 531 26.29 17.40 -10.79
CA ASP A 531 27.03 16.75 -11.88
C ASP A 531 27.18 17.69 -13.10
N GLU A 532 26.11 18.37 -13.52
CA GLU A 532 26.15 19.35 -14.62
C GLU A 532 27.15 20.50 -14.36
N ARG A 533 27.32 20.92 -13.10
CA ARG A 533 28.25 22.01 -12.74
C ARG A 533 29.71 21.55 -12.76
N GLU A 534 29.97 20.29 -12.45
CA GLU A 534 31.31 19.70 -12.50
C GLU A 534 31.76 19.55 -13.97
N ASP A 535 30.87 19.07 -14.84
CA ASP A 535 31.13 18.95 -16.29
C ASP A 535 31.41 20.32 -16.94
N ASP A 536 30.62 21.35 -16.60
CA ASP A 536 30.85 22.72 -17.08
C ASP A 536 32.21 23.28 -16.62
N GLN A 537 32.65 22.96 -15.40
CA GLN A 537 33.98 23.34 -14.90
C GLN A 537 35.09 22.62 -15.68
N ILE A 538 34.97 21.32 -15.93
CA ILE A 538 35.96 20.53 -16.69
C ILE A 538 36.06 21.02 -18.14
N HIS A 539 34.93 21.35 -18.78
CA HIS A 539 34.91 21.90 -20.14
C HIS A 539 35.49 23.32 -20.22
N SER A 540 35.31 24.15 -19.18
CA SER A 540 35.92 25.49 -19.10
C SER A 540 37.46 25.45 -18.93
N HIS A 541 37.97 24.44 -18.22
CA HIS A 541 39.41 24.22 -18.06
C HIS A 541 40.06 23.55 -19.28
N SER A 542 39.33 22.72 -20.04
CA SER A 542 39.84 22.15 -21.29
C SER A 542 39.89 23.17 -22.45
N SER A 543 38.93 24.11 -22.50
CA SER A 543 38.86 25.13 -23.56
C SER A 543 39.94 26.22 -23.44
N SER A 544 40.62 26.33 -22.30
CA SER A 544 41.70 27.29 -22.08
C SER A 544 43.10 26.77 -22.46
N SER A 545 43.24 25.50 -22.88
CA SER A 545 44.54 24.88 -23.19
C SER A 545 44.90 24.75 -24.68
N LEU A 546 44.00 25.05 -25.62
CA LEU A 546 44.24 24.90 -27.07
C LEU A 546 44.78 26.15 -27.80
N LEU A 547 45.33 27.15 -27.10
CA LEU A 547 45.84 28.37 -27.73
C LEU A 547 47.34 28.65 -27.55
N ILE A 548 48.20 27.65 -27.36
CA ILE A 548 49.66 27.85 -27.56
C ILE A 548 50.31 26.60 -28.14
N ASN A 549 50.30 26.44 -29.47
CA ASN A 549 51.50 26.06 -30.23
C ASN A 549 51.29 26.05 -31.74
N ARG A 550 51.65 27.15 -32.40
CA ARG A 550 52.06 27.14 -33.81
C ARG A 550 53.12 28.21 -34.05
N GLY A 551 54.40 27.84 -33.95
CA GLY A 551 55.46 28.81 -34.24
C GLY A 551 56.90 28.40 -33.95
N ASN A 552 57.46 27.59 -34.84
CA ASN A 552 58.82 27.73 -35.38
C ASN A 552 60.02 27.00 -34.74
N ARG A 553 60.80 26.43 -35.67
CA ARG A 553 62.05 25.66 -35.56
C ARG A 553 63.23 26.49 -35.04
N ASN A 554 64.15 25.89 -34.28
CA ASN A 554 65.54 25.65 -34.71
C ASN A 554 66.41 24.88 -33.70
N ASN A 555 67.01 23.80 -34.23
CA ASN A 555 68.30 23.15 -33.98
C ASN A 555 69.25 23.69 -32.88
N SER A 556 69.66 22.84 -31.91
CA SER A 556 71.07 22.45 -31.66
C SER A 556 71.27 21.64 -30.36
N GLY A 557 71.78 20.40 -30.50
CA GLY A 557 72.86 19.74 -29.72
C GLY A 557 72.89 19.71 -28.19
N GLY A 558 73.10 18.50 -27.62
CA GLY A 558 73.98 18.31 -26.46
C GLY A 558 73.45 17.37 -25.37
N GLY A 559 74.08 16.21 -25.21
CA GLY A 559 73.72 15.14 -24.26
C GLY A 559 73.89 15.47 -22.77
N GLY A 560 73.42 14.55 -21.91
CA GLY A 560 73.88 14.45 -20.51
C GLY A 560 72.85 13.93 -19.50
N ARG A 561 72.90 12.62 -19.25
CA ARG A 561 72.70 11.89 -17.97
C ARG A 561 72.13 12.64 -16.74
N GLY A 562 71.17 12.00 -16.06
CA GLY A 562 71.34 11.57 -14.66
C GLY A 562 70.21 11.88 -13.66
N GLY A 563 69.61 10.80 -13.11
CA GLY A 563 68.95 10.69 -11.79
C GLY A 563 67.58 11.36 -11.64
N ASP A 564 66.66 10.97 -10.76
CA ASP A 564 66.48 9.87 -9.78
C ASP A 564 65.04 10.08 -9.21
N ALA A 565 64.55 9.14 -8.38
CA ALA A 565 63.37 9.20 -7.50
C ALA A 565 62.00 8.76 -8.12
N THR A 566 61.53 7.52 -7.87
CA THR A 566 60.61 7.05 -6.77
C THR A 566 59.22 7.69 -6.88
N ASP A 567 58.10 6.98 -7.02
CA ASP A 567 57.43 6.10 -6.03
C ASP A 567 56.18 5.48 -6.74
N ASN A 568 56.02 4.17 -6.87
CA ASN A 568 55.14 3.28 -6.06
C ASN A 568 53.64 3.73 -6.04
N SER A 569 52.82 3.22 -6.97
CA SER A 569 51.88 2.10 -6.79
C SER A 569 50.59 2.42 -5.99
N SER A 570 49.48 2.50 -6.70
CA SER A 570 48.24 1.78 -6.35
C SER A 570 47.33 1.80 -7.58
N LEU A 571 47.23 0.63 -8.20
CA LEU A 571 46.27 0.31 -9.23
C LEU A 571 44.88 0.48 -8.62
N GLU A 572 44.16 1.51 -9.02
CA GLU A 572 42.72 1.54 -8.85
C GLU A 572 42.18 0.47 -9.80
N GLU A 573 41.65 -0.60 -9.20
CA GLU A 573 40.83 -1.58 -9.88
C GLU A 573 39.65 -0.82 -10.47
N GLU A 574 39.68 -0.59 -11.78
CA GLU A 574 38.50 -0.22 -12.56
C GLU A 574 37.50 -1.36 -12.39
N GLU A 575 36.65 -1.29 -11.36
CA GLU A 575 35.39 -2.03 -11.36
C GLU A 575 34.67 -1.61 -12.65
N GLU A 576 34.44 -2.57 -13.54
CA GLU A 576 33.54 -2.43 -14.69
C GLU A 576 32.15 -2.06 -14.16
N GLY A 577 31.96 -0.77 -13.89
CA GLY A 577 30.78 -0.21 -13.29
C GLY A 577 29.68 -0.15 -14.32
N ASP A 578 28.71 -1.05 -14.18
CA ASP A 578 27.34 -0.93 -14.68
C ASP A 578 26.89 0.55 -14.56
N GLY A 579 26.78 1.22 -15.72
CA GLY A 579 26.90 2.68 -15.95
C GLY A 579 25.78 3.56 -15.40
N LEU A 580 25.19 3.19 -14.26
CA LEU A 580 24.18 3.93 -13.52
C LEU A 580 24.86 4.93 -12.58
N SER A 581 24.50 6.22 -12.66
CA SER A 581 25.02 7.22 -11.72
C SER A 581 24.53 6.93 -10.29
N CYS A 582 25.43 7.16 -9.33
CA CYS A 582 25.24 6.83 -7.93
C CYS A 582 24.85 8.07 -7.14
N VAL A 583 23.75 8.00 -6.40
CA VAL A 583 23.16 9.08 -5.62
C VAL A 583 23.45 8.88 -4.14
N TYR A 584 23.86 9.94 -3.45
CA TYR A 584 24.16 9.91 -2.01
C TYR A 584 22.93 10.31 -1.20
N VAL A 585 22.52 9.47 -0.24
CA VAL A 585 21.38 9.73 0.64
C VAL A 585 21.89 9.92 2.06
N SER A 586 21.69 11.11 2.64
CA SER A 586 22.17 11.43 3.99
C SER A 586 21.28 10.85 5.09
N SER A 587 21.78 10.84 6.34
CA SER A 587 20.94 10.47 7.49
C SER A 587 19.76 11.44 7.70
N ALA A 588 19.90 12.71 7.32
CA ALA A 588 18.81 13.68 7.39
C ALA A 588 17.73 13.36 6.35
N ASP A 589 18.11 12.86 5.18
CA ASP A 589 17.17 12.43 4.15
C ASP A 589 16.40 11.18 4.57
N MET A 590 17.07 10.24 5.25
CA MET A 590 16.39 9.09 5.89
C MET A 590 15.33 9.55 6.90
N GLU A 591 15.65 10.52 7.76
CA GLU A 591 14.69 11.12 8.70
C GLU A 591 13.54 11.85 7.98
N ARG A 592 13.85 12.60 6.90
CA ARG A 592 12.86 13.28 6.04
C ARG A 592 11.92 12.31 5.33
N MET A 593 12.39 11.13 4.95
CA MET A 593 11.56 10.04 4.42
C MET A 593 10.77 9.33 5.53
N GLY A 594 11.08 9.60 6.81
CA GLY A 594 10.49 8.93 7.95
C GLY A 594 10.98 7.48 8.11
N LEU A 595 12.21 7.18 7.72
CA LEU A 595 12.81 5.85 7.86
C LEU A 595 13.76 5.81 9.06
N ASP A 596 14.10 4.61 9.52
CA ASP A 596 15.04 4.41 10.61
C ASP A 596 16.48 4.57 10.14
N VAL A 597 17.13 5.65 10.60
CA VAL A 597 18.54 5.95 10.34
C VAL A 597 19.51 4.90 10.88
N TRP A 598 19.08 3.95 11.69
CA TRP A 598 19.95 2.90 12.25
C TRP A 598 19.62 1.50 11.73
N SER A 599 18.60 1.34 10.88
CA SER A 599 18.19 0.04 10.36
C SER A 599 18.82 -0.24 9.00
N ALA A 600 19.58 -1.33 8.92
CA ALA A 600 20.09 -1.85 7.66
C ALA A 600 18.95 -2.25 6.71
N GLY A 601 17.80 -2.70 7.24
CA GLY A 601 16.61 -3.02 6.45
C GLY A 601 16.08 -1.79 5.70
N ASP A 602 16.00 -0.65 6.38
CA ASP A 602 15.55 0.59 5.75
C ASP A 602 16.57 1.14 4.73
N TYR A 603 17.87 0.90 4.91
CA TYR A 603 18.88 1.22 3.87
C TYR A 603 18.65 0.39 2.62
N THR A 604 18.53 -0.94 2.75
CA THR A 604 18.28 -1.81 1.59
C THR A 604 16.96 -1.49 0.87
N PHE A 605 15.96 -1.02 1.62
CA PHE A 605 14.71 -0.53 1.04
C PHE A 605 14.92 0.71 0.18
N VAL A 606 15.68 1.70 0.65
CA VAL A 606 15.98 2.92 -0.11
C VAL A 606 16.79 2.61 -1.36
N GLU A 607 17.82 1.76 -1.25
CA GLU A 607 18.59 1.29 -2.41
C GLU A 607 17.68 0.62 -3.45
N GLY A 608 16.75 -0.22 -2.97
CA GLY A 608 15.75 -0.87 -3.79
C GLY A 608 14.84 0.14 -4.49
N ILE A 609 14.23 1.08 -3.77
CA ILE A 609 13.32 2.05 -4.39
C ILE A 609 14.05 2.92 -5.41
N VAL A 610 15.24 3.43 -5.09
CA VAL A 610 16.01 4.27 -6.02
C VAL A 610 16.31 3.51 -7.31
N ARG A 611 16.67 2.23 -7.20
CA ARG A 611 16.89 1.38 -8.38
C ARG A 611 15.62 1.11 -9.18
N GLU A 612 14.55 0.66 -8.52
CA GLU A 612 13.34 0.22 -9.23
C GLU A 612 12.54 1.38 -9.82
N TYR A 613 12.52 2.55 -9.17
CA TYR A 613 11.66 3.67 -9.55
C TYR A 613 12.36 4.83 -10.25
N PHE A 614 13.67 4.95 -10.05
CA PHE A 614 14.46 6.05 -10.61
C PHE A 614 15.62 5.57 -11.48
N GLY A 615 15.84 4.25 -11.62
CA GLY A 615 16.91 3.73 -12.46
C GLY A 615 18.30 4.25 -12.06
N ARG A 616 18.55 4.39 -10.75
CA ARG A 616 19.83 4.86 -10.20
C ARG A 616 20.36 3.90 -9.15
N LYS A 617 21.63 4.03 -8.78
CA LYS A 617 22.19 3.40 -7.58
C LYS A 617 22.14 4.41 -6.43
N ALA A 618 21.91 3.94 -5.21
CA ALA A 618 21.98 4.78 -4.02
C ALA A 618 23.08 4.30 -3.09
N LYS A 619 23.75 5.24 -2.41
CA LYS A 619 24.65 4.97 -1.30
C LYS A 619 24.16 5.75 -0.07
N ILE A 620 23.77 5.03 0.96
CA ILE A 620 23.23 5.63 2.19
C ILE A 620 24.38 5.95 3.14
N GLU A 621 24.45 7.20 3.59
CA GLU A 621 25.32 7.59 4.68
C GLU A 621 24.68 7.19 6.02
N GLY A 622 25.19 6.09 6.58
CA GLY A 622 24.77 5.66 7.92
C GLY A 622 25.19 6.66 8.99
N ARG A 623 24.35 6.85 10.00
CA ARG A 623 24.66 7.73 11.13
C ARG A 623 25.78 7.07 11.95
N GLY A 624 26.98 7.64 11.91
CA GLY A 624 28.12 7.20 12.74
C GLY A 624 28.32 8.14 13.92
N VAL A 625 28.72 7.60 15.07
CA VAL A 625 29.14 8.42 16.22
C VAL A 625 30.65 8.30 16.40
N ASP A 626 31.37 9.39 16.18
CA ASP A 626 32.79 9.48 16.52
C ASP A 626 32.95 9.91 17.98
N ILE A 627 33.24 8.94 18.86
CA ILE A 627 33.52 9.20 20.27
C ILE A 627 35.03 9.08 20.48
N CYS A 628 35.70 10.21 20.74
CA CYS A 628 37.13 10.26 21.04
C CYS A 628 38.03 9.55 20.00
N GLY A 629 37.69 9.64 18.71
CA GLY A 629 38.46 9.03 17.61
C GLY A 629 38.09 7.58 17.30
N VAL A 630 37.08 7.02 17.97
CA VAL A 630 36.49 5.71 17.63
C VAL A 630 35.15 5.95 16.94
N ARG A 631 35.06 5.52 15.68
CA ARG A 631 33.81 5.53 14.92
C ARG A 631 32.96 4.34 15.35
N ILE A 632 31.80 4.62 15.94
CA ILE A 632 30.77 3.64 16.23
C ILE A 632 29.78 3.70 15.07
N CYS A 633 29.81 2.67 14.21
CA CYS A 633 28.88 2.45 13.12
C CYS A 633 27.79 1.45 13.53
#